data_AF-A0A9W9C280-F1
#
_entry.id   AF-A0A9W9C280-F1
#
_cell.length_a   1.000
_cell.length_b   1.000
_cell.length_c   1.000
_cell.angle_alpha   90.00
_cell.angle_beta   90.00
_cell.angle_gamma   90.00
#
_symmetry.space_group_name_H-M   'P 1'
#
loop_
_entity.id
_entity.type
_entity.pdbx_description
1 polymer ?
#
loop_
_entity_poly.entity_id
_entity_poly.type
_entity_poly.pdbx_seq_one_letter_code
_entity_poly.pdbx_strand_id
1 'polypeptide(L)'
;MSSDVISLEQFPAYLSTQKTLSRYDPASEKKPNHVWFRMDRAKIDELLRSFSHSIVDMLNGSPADDKELQHLFRTATELANVVRSPPIKVALIGAQGAGKSLSLNALFDCDGLSLTGADGAACTSSITRYVHYSGEFRFSAEIKFLSAAKREALLKEHARNYFHYQHADVDSDNEDTPRRKPDNHDEMERRLKDTAEDVFLT
;
A
#
# COMPACT_ATOMS: atom_id res chain seq x y z
N MET A 1 23.83 -26.52 7.94
CA MET A 1 22.82 -25.51 8.35
C MET A 1 21.50 -26.25 8.42
N SER A 2 21.04 -26.53 9.63
CA SER A 2 19.75 -27.22 9.84
C SER A 2 18.66 -26.30 9.30
N SER A 3 17.88 -26.76 8.33
CA SER A 3 16.69 -26.03 7.91
C SER A 3 15.66 -26.15 9.03
N ASP A 4 15.41 -25.06 9.75
CA ASP A 4 14.33 -24.92 10.76
C ASP A 4 12.93 -24.91 10.10
N VAL A 5 12.79 -25.58 8.95
CA VAL A 5 11.55 -25.68 8.20
C VAL A 5 10.82 -26.92 8.71
N ILE A 6 9.81 -26.67 9.54
CA ILE A 6 8.90 -27.68 10.08
C ILE A 6 7.94 -28.15 8.99
N SER A 7 7.59 -29.43 8.98
CA SER A 7 6.60 -29.94 8.03
C SER A 7 5.18 -29.48 8.41
N LEU A 8 4.25 -29.49 7.44
CA LEU A 8 2.85 -29.11 7.67
C LEU A 8 2.19 -29.96 8.77
N GLU A 9 2.57 -31.23 8.88
CA GLU A 9 2.06 -32.17 9.89
C GLU A 9 2.59 -31.87 11.30
N GLN A 10 3.78 -31.28 11.40
CA GLN A 10 4.42 -30.90 12.66
C GLN A 10 3.99 -29.52 13.15
N PHE A 11 3.40 -28.71 12.27
CA PHE A 11 2.98 -27.34 12.56
C PHE A 11 1.98 -27.22 13.72
N PRO A 12 0.93 -28.06 13.86
CA PRO A 12 -0.01 -27.96 14.98
C PRO A 12 0.65 -28.19 16.35
N ALA A 13 1.56 -29.16 16.43
CA ALA A 13 2.31 -29.43 17.65
C ALA A 13 3.26 -28.26 17.99
N TYR A 14 3.94 -27.70 16.99
CA TYR A 14 4.78 -26.52 17.15
C TYR A 14 3.98 -25.31 17.67
N LEU A 15 2.83 -25.02 17.06
CA LEU A 15 1.93 -23.93 17.46
C LEU A 15 1.48 -24.08 18.92
N SER A 16 1.22 -25.31 19.37
CA SER A 16 0.85 -25.59 20.75
C SER A 16 1.95 -25.28 21.77
N THR A 17 3.23 -25.42 21.37
CA THR A 17 4.40 -25.11 22.19
C THR A 17 4.76 -23.63 22.21
N GLN A 18 4.29 -22.86 21.21
CA GLN A 18 4.66 -21.45 20.99
C GLN A 18 3.57 -20.47 21.44
N LYS A 19 2.64 -20.90 22.32
CA LYS A 19 1.52 -20.08 22.80
C LYS A 19 1.93 -18.75 23.46
N THR A 20 3.16 -18.64 23.95
CA THR A 20 3.69 -17.46 24.65
C THR A 20 5.10 -17.12 24.16
N LEU A 21 5.24 -16.82 22.86
CA LEU A 21 6.47 -16.22 22.37
C LEU A 21 6.56 -14.75 22.79
N SER A 22 7.76 -14.32 23.18
CA SER A 22 8.09 -12.91 23.21
C SER A 22 7.97 -12.33 21.80
N ARG A 23 7.48 -11.08 21.71
CA ARG A 23 7.45 -10.35 20.44
C ARG A 23 8.83 -10.37 19.79
N TYR A 24 8.87 -10.69 18.49
CA TYR A 24 10.08 -10.60 17.69
C TYR A 24 10.59 -9.16 17.67
N ASP A 25 11.87 -8.95 17.94
CA ASP A 25 12.52 -7.64 17.82
C ASP A 25 13.39 -7.62 16.55
N PRO A 26 12.95 -6.94 15.47
CA PRO A 26 13.73 -6.83 14.25
C PRO A 26 15.09 -6.16 14.45
N ALA A 27 15.27 -5.35 15.49
CA ALA A 27 16.56 -4.71 15.77
C ALA A 27 17.62 -5.71 16.26
N SER A 28 17.19 -6.83 16.84
CA SER A 28 18.07 -7.92 17.28
C SER A 28 18.55 -8.81 16.12
N GLU A 29 17.94 -8.70 14.93
CA GLU A 29 18.24 -9.54 13.80
C GLU A 29 19.65 -9.28 13.25
N LYS A 30 20.44 -10.35 13.11
CA LYS A 30 21.76 -10.25 12.50
C LYS A 30 21.59 -9.98 11.00
N LYS A 31 21.94 -8.76 10.60
CA LYS A 31 21.90 -8.35 9.18
C LYS A 31 22.70 -9.33 8.30
N PRO A 32 22.18 -9.68 7.11
CA PRO A 32 22.90 -10.51 6.15
C PRO A 32 24.30 -9.95 5.86
N ASN A 33 25.25 -10.85 5.62
CA ASN A 33 26.59 -10.47 5.20
C ASN A 33 26.59 -10.01 3.73
N HIS A 34 26.07 -8.81 3.49
CA HIS A 34 25.95 -8.20 2.18
C HIS A 34 26.46 -6.75 2.22
N VAL A 35 27.10 -6.31 1.13
CA VAL A 35 27.73 -4.98 1.02
C VAL A 35 26.75 -3.85 1.35
N TRP A 36 25.49 -4.01 0.92
CA TRP A 36 24.39 -3.08 1.20
C TRP A 36 24.19 -2.74 2.69
N PHE A 37 24.44 -3.69 3.60
CA PHE A 37 24.28 -3.50 5.05
C PHE A 37 25.54 -3.00 5.74
N ARG A 38 26.70 -3.08 5.08
CA ARG A 38 27.99 -2.58 5.57
C ARG A 38 28.31 -1.16 5.10
N MET A 39 27.63 -0.72 4.05
CA MET A 39 27.85 0.57 3.42
C MET A 39 27.36 1.72 4.31
N ASP A 40 28.23 2.70 4.55
CA ASP A 40 27.90 3.95 5.23
C ASP A 40 27.19 4.91 4.27
N ARG A 41 25.86 4.76 4.21
CA ARG A 41 25.01 5.53 3.27
C ARG A 41 25.03 7.02 3.60
N ALA A 42 25.07 7.37 4.89
CA ALA A 42 25.09 8.77 5.32
C ALA A 42 26.35 9.46 4.81
N LYS A 43 27.51 8.80 4.96
CA LYS A 43 28.77 9.32 4.45
C LYS A 43 28.82 9.39 2.93
N ILE A 44 28.26 8.41 2.22
CA ILE A 44 28.18 8.45 0.75
C ILE A 44 27.32 9.63 0.28
N ASP A 45 26.13 9.79 0.88
CA ASP A 45 25.22 10.89 0.56
C ASP A 45 25.90 12.24 0.87
N GLU A 46 26.61 12.36 1.99
CA GLU A 46 27.40 13.55 2.36
C GLU A 46 28.50 13.87 1.35
N LEU A 47 29.31 12.87 0.97
CA LEU A 47 30.42 13.04 0.02
C LEU A 47 29.91 13.43 -1.38
N LEU A 48 28.82 12.81 -1.85
CA LEU A 48 28.20 13.17 -3.12
C LEU A 48 27.65 14.60 -3.10
N ARG A 49 27.03 15.01 -1.99
CA ARG A 49 26.54 16.38 -1.81
C ARG A 49 27.68 17.39 -1.77
N SER A 50 28.77 17.08 -1.06
CA SER A 50 29.98 17.92 -1.01
C SER A 50 30.59 18.08 -2.41
N PHE A 51 30.73 17.00 -3.16
CA PHE A 51 31.29 17.03 -4.50
C PHE A 51 30.42 17.82 -5.48
N SER A 52 29.10 17.58 -5.43
CA SER A 52 28.10 18.33 -6.20
C SER A 52 28.18 19.83 -5.90
N HIS A 53 28.20 20.23 -4.61
CA HIS A 53 28.32 21.63 -4.22
C HIS A 53 29.61 22.27 -4.75
N SER A 54 30.77 21.61 -4.68
CA SER A 54 32.01 22.16 -5.21
C SER A 54 31.93 22.45 -6.71
N ILE A 55 31.26 21.60 -7.49
CA ILE A 55 31.07 21.83 -8.94
C ILE A 55 30.09 22.98 -9.17
N VAL A 56 28.95 22.97 -8.48
CA VAL A 56 27.93 24.02 -8.58
C VAL A 56 28.51 25.39 -8.21
N ASP A 57 29.32 25.46 -7.16
CA ASP A 57 29.99 26.70 -6.72
C ASP A 57 31.00 27.21 -7.74
N MET A 58 31.75 26.32 -8.41
CA MET A 58 32.67 26.71 -9.49
C MET A 58 31.94 27.18 -10.75
N LEU A 59 30.73 26.68 -11.00
CA LEU A 59 29.90 27.04 -12.14
C LEU A 59 28.98 28.23 -11.87
N ASN A 60 28.91 28.72 -10.64
CA ASN A 60 28.13 29.90 -10.30
C ASN A 60 28.64 31.13 -11.07
N GLY A 61 27.74 31.75 -11.86
CA GLY A 61 28.07 32.85 -12.74
C GLY A 61 28.43 32.44 -14.18
N SER A 62 28.30 31.15 -14.54
CA SER A 62 28.44 30.71 -15.92
C SER A 62 27.41 31.40 -16.84
N PRO A 63 27.79 31.79 -18.08
CA PRO A 63 26.88 32.40 -19.04
C PRO A 63 25.66 31.51 -19.33
N ALA A 64 24.48 32.12 -19.47
CA ALA A 64 23.22 31.41 -19.71
C ALA A 64 23.08 30.89 -21.15
N ASP A 65 23.86 31.44 -22.07
CA ASP A 65 23.95 31.10 -23.49
C ASP A 65 24.88 29.91 -23.76
N ASP A 66 25.75 29.55 -22.82
CA ASP A 66 26.60 28.36 -22.91
C ASP A 66 25.83 27.09 -22.50
N LYS A 67 25.34 26.38 -23.52
CA LYS A 67 24.57 25.14 -23.34
C LYS A 67 25.36 24.03 -22.64
N GLU A 68 26.67 23.97 -22.80
CA GLU A 68 27.50 22.93 -22.20
C GLU A 68 27.66 23.17 -20.70
N LEU A 69 27.93 24.41 -20.29
CA LEU A 69 28.01 24.78 -18.88
C LEU A 69 26.66 24.64 -18.18
N GLN A 70 25.56 24.99 -18.83
CA GLN A 70 24.20 24.76 -18.29
C GLN A 70 23.89 23.27 -18.14
N HIS A 71 24.31 22.44 -19.10
CA HIS A 71 24.16 20.99 -19.00
C HIS A 71 24.98 20.43 -17.83
N LEU A 72 26.23 20.87 -17.67
CA LEU A 72 27.09 20.46 -16.59
C LEU A 72 26.53 20.88 -15.22
N PHE A 73 26.02 22.11 -15.11
CA PHE A 73 25.38 22.63 -13.89
C PHE A 73 24.18 21.77 -13.47
N ARG A 74 23.30 21.42 -14.41
CA ARG A 74 22.15 20.52 -14.14
C ARG A 74 22.62 19.14 -13.70
N THR A 75 23.60 18.57 -14.40
CA THR A 75 24.14 17.24 -14.09
C THR A 75 24.78 17.22 -12.70
N ALA A 76 25.54 18.26 -12.36
CA ALA A 76 26.16 18.43 -11.06
C ALA A 76 25.11 18.53 -9.94
N THR A 77 24.00 19.22 -10.19
CA THR A 77 22.88 19.31 -9.25
C THR A 77 22.20 17.95 -9.03
N GLU A 78 22.06 17.15 -10.07
CA GLU A 78 21.47 15.81 -9.99
C GLU A 78 22.38 14.81 -9.26
N LEU A 79 23.72 14.97 -9.40
CA LEU A 79 24.75 14.16 -8.74
C LEU A 79 24.66 14.13 -7.20
N ALA A 80 24.08 15.16 -6.59
CA ALA A 80 23.84 15.20 -5.14
C ALA A 80 22.90 14.09 -4.65
N ASN A 81 22.15 13.46 -5.56
CA ASN A 81 21.17 12.43 -5.24
C ASN A 81 21.59 11.09 -5.84
N VAL A 82 21.70 10.06 -4.99
CA VAL A 82 21.85 8.68 -5.48
C VAL A 82 20.56 8.27 -6.16
N VAL A 83 20.61 8.03 -7.48
CA VAL A 83 19.48 7.48 -8.23
C VAL A 83 19.20 6.07 -7.73
N ARG A 84 18.06 5.89 -7.05
CA ARG A 84 17.60 4.58 -6.56
C ARG A 84 16.59 4.00 -7.55
N SER A 85 16.50 2.66 -7.60
CA SER A 85 15.46 2.01 -8.38
C SER A 85 14.07 2.46 -7.94
N PRO A 86 13.08 2.46 -8.85
CA PRO A 86 11.71 2.78 -8.49
C PRO A 86 11.23 1.91 -7.32
N PRO A 87 10.49 2.48 -6.36
CA PRO A 87 10.03 1.72 -5.20
C PRO A 87 9.10 0.58 -5.65
N ILE A 88 9.28 -0.59 -5.05
CA ILE A 88 8.38 -1.73 -5.23
C ILE A 88 7.03 -1.35 -4.63
N LYS A 89 5.96 -1.45 -5.43
CA LYS A 89 4.59 -1.20 -4.99
C LYS A 89 3.90 -2.53 -4.78
N VAL A 90 3.38 -2.74 -3.58
CA VAL A 90 2.62 -3.93 -3.21
C VAL A 90 1.21 -3.50 -2.84
N ALA A 91 0.21 -4.20 -3.37
CA ALA A 91 -1.20 -4.00 -3.04
C ALA A 91 -1.73 -5.22 -2.31
N LEU A 92 -2.38 -5.02 -1.17
CA LEU A 92 -3.08 -6.07 -0.42
C LEU A 92 -4.57 -6.00 -0.76
N ILE A 93 -5.07 -7.02 -1.44
CA ILE A 93 -6.46 -7.11 -1.91
C ILE A 93 -7.08 -8.35 -1.29
N GLY A 94 -8.33 -8.24 -0.84
CA GLY A 94 -9.08 -9.35 -0.27
C GLY A 94 -10.34 -8.87 0.43
N ALA A 95 -11.23 -9.83 0.71
CA ALA A 95 -12.50 -9.57 1.41
C ALA A 95 -12.29 -8.89 2.77
N GLN A 96 -13.33 -8.20 3.25
CA GLN A 96 -13.34 -7.68 4.62
C GLN A 96 -13.10 -8.83 5.61
N GLY A 97 -12.40 -8.55 6.71
CA GLY A 97 -12.08 -9.58 7.71
C GLY A 97 -10.94 -10.54 7.34
N ALA A 98 -10.42 -10.53 6.10
CA ALA A 98 -9.31 -11.39 5.66
C ALA A 98 -7.94 -11.10 6.32
N GLY A 99 -7.88 -10.29 7.38
CA GLY A 99 -6.65 -10.02 8.12
C GLY A 99 -5.69 -9.00 7.50
N LYS A 100 -6.05 -8.32 6.41
CA LYS A 100 -5.17 -7.35 5.71
C LYS A 100 -4.51 -6.32 6.63
N SER A 101 -5.30 -5.68 7.50
CA SER A 101 -4.82 -4.68 8.46
C SER A 101 -3.91 -5.28 9.53
N LEU A 102 -4.18 -6.52 9.95
CA LEU A 102 -3.33 -7.25 10.89
C LEU A 102 -1.99 -7.61 10.24
N SER A 103 -2.02 -8.09 8.99
CA SER A 103 -0.81 -8.36 8.21
C SER A 103 0.03 -7.11 7.97
N LEU A 104 -0.59 -5.94 7.78
CA LEU A 104 0.13 -4.66 7.68
C LEU A 104 0.85 -4.32 9.00
N ASN A 105 0.15 -4.43 10.13
CA ASN A 105 0.74 -4.16 11.44
C ASN A 105 1.92 -5.10 11.73
N ALA A 106 1.76 -6.38 11.42
CA ALA A 106 2.82 -7.39 11.57
C ALA A 106 4.00 -7.13 10.63
N LEU A 107 3.75 -6.80 9.36
CA LEU A 107 4.79 -6.56 8.36
C LEU A 107 5.65 -5.34 8.70
N PHE A 108 5.04 -4.28 9.24
CA PHE A 108 5.74 -3.07 9.63
C PHE A 108 6.20 -3.08 11.10
N ASP A 109 5.97 -4.17 11.82
CA ASP A 109 6.18 -4.30 13.27
C ASP A 109 5.66 -3.08 14.05
N CYS A 110 4.48 -2.59 13.67
CA CYS A 110 3.89 -1.37 14.22
C CYS A 110 2.43 -1.62 14.58
N ASP A 111 2.17 -1.78 15.87
CA ASP A 111 0.80 -1.94 16.37
C ASP A 111 0.00 -0.67 16.14
N GLY A 112 -1.26 -0.84 15.71
CA GLY A 112 -2.17 0.27 15.48
C GLY A 112 -1.87 1.12 14.24
N LEU A 113 -0.91 0.73 13.39
CA LEU A 113 -0.64 1.42 12.12
C LEU A 113 -1.86 1.35 11.17
N SER A 114 -2.52 0.20 11.17
CA SER A 114 -3.82 -0.04 10.58
C SER A 114 -4.79 -0.43 11.69
N LEU A 115 -5.96 0.19 11.69
CA LEU A 115 -7.04 -0.18 12.61
C LEU A 115 -7.42 -1.64 12.36
N THR A 116 -7.46 -2.42 13.44
CA THR A 116 -7.82 -3.83 13.45
C THR A 116 -8.90 -4.03 14.50
N GLY A 117 -9.95 -4.79 14.18
CA GLY A 117 -11.12 -4.94 15.03
C GLY A 117 -12.11 -5.90 14.36
N ALA A 118 -12.56 -6.90 15.12
CA ALA A 118 -13.51 -7.89 14.63
C ALA A 118 -14.94 -7.31 14.49
N ASP A 119 -15.27 -6.30 15.29
CA ASP A 119 -16.62 -5.76 15.43
C ASP A 119 -16.99 -4.70 14.37
N GLY A 120 -16.39 -4.76 13.18
CA GLY A 120 -16.67 -3.81 12.10
C GLY A 120 -16.12 -2.38 12.31
N ALA A 121 -15.54 -2.06 13.48
CA ALA A 121 -14.88 -0.78 13.74
C ALA A 121 -13.61 -0.55 12.89
N ALA A 122 -13.06 -1.61 12.30
CA ALA A 122 -11.83 -1.61 11.51
C ALA A 122 -12.05 -1.76 9.99
N CYS A 123 -13.16 -1.20 9.49
CA CYS A 123 -13.41 -1.18 8.05
C CYS A 123 -12.56 -0.09 7.38
N THR A 124 -11.48 -0.48 6.71
CA THR A 124 -10.74 0.43 5.82
C THR A 124 -11.58 0.70 4.57
N SER A 125 -12.52 1.64 4.66
CA SER A 125 -13.44 2.03 3.57
C SER A 125 -12.79 2.88 2.49
N SER A 126 -11.54 3.30 2.72
CA SER A 126 -10.77 4.15 1.81
C SER A 126 -9.44 3.49 1.46
N ILE A 127 -8.94 3.75 0.26
CA ILE A 127 -7.60 3.27 -0.13
C ILE A 127 -6.55 3.98 0.72
N THR A 128 -5.86 3.24 1.58
CA THR A 128 -4.76 3.74 2.40
C THR A 128 -3.42 3.33 1.77
N ARG A 129 -2.53 4.31 1.59
CA ARG A 129 -1.19 4.07 1.06
C ARG A 129 -0.14 4.41 2.11
N TYR A 130 0.59 3.40 2.56
CA TYR A 130 1.73 3.56 3.46
C TYR A 130 3.00 3.82 2.65
N VAL A 131 3.75 4.86 3.02
CA VAL A 131 5.02 5.24 2.40
C VAL A 131 6.03 5.61 3.47
N HIS A 132 7.32 5.45 3.18
CA HIS A 132 8.36 5.98 4.04
C HIS A 132 8.30 7.51 4.05
N TYR A 133 8.42 8.09 5.24
CA TYR A 133 8.42 9.53 5.49
C TYR A 133 9.63 9.88 6.36
N SER A 134 10.37 10.91 5.97
CA SER A 134 11.57 11.39 6.68
C SER A 134 11.38 12.81 7.20
N GLY A 135 10.38 13.02 8.06
CA GLY A 135 10.17 14.30 8.74
C GLY A 135 10.23 14.18 10.25
N GLU A 136 9.90 15.28 10.93
CA GLU A 136 10.06 15.42 12.38
C GLU A 136 9.08 14.57 13.19
N PHE A 137 7.88 14.33 12.64
CA PHE A 137 6.86 13.54 13.29
C PHE A 137 7.01 12.04 13.00
N ARG A 138 6.62 11.22 13.98
CA ARG A 138 6.59 9.75 13.85
C ARG A 138 5.74 9.29 12.66
N PHE A 139 4.61 9.94 12.43
CA PHE A 139 3.71 9.65 11.33
C PHE A 139 3.18 10.96 10.73
N SER A 140 2.91 10.94 9.43
CA SER A 140 2.24 12.01 8.69
C SER A 140 1.17 11.41 7.79
N ALA A 141 0.01 12.05 7.71
CA ALA A 141 -1.13 11.59 6.93
C ALA A 141 -1.59 12.68 5.96
N GLU A 142 -1.67 12.32 4.68
CA GLU A 142 -2.24 13.17 3.63
C GLU A 142 -3.60 12.58 3.22
N ILE A 143 -4.67 13.37 3.37
CA ILE A 143 -6.03 12.95 3.01
C ILE A 143 -6.41 13.59 1.67
N LYS A 144 -6.69 12.75 0.68
CA LYS A 144 -7.15 13.20 -0.65
C LYS A 144 -8.63 12.94 -0.81
N PHE A 145 -9.41 14.02 -0.85
CA PHE A 145 -10.83 13.94 -1.15
C PHE A 145 -11.09 13.83 -2.66
N LEU A 146 -12.20 13.20 -3.01
CA LEU A 146 -12.68 13.16 -4.38
C LEU A 146 -13.11 14.56 -4.84
N SER A 147 -12.83 14.89 -6.11
CA SER A 147 -13.31 16.12 -6.71
C SER A 147 -14.84 16.16 -6.79
N ALA A 148 -15.42 17.35 -6.91
CA ALA A 148 -16.87 17.51 -7.05
C ALA A 148 -17.45 16.67 -8.20
N ALA A 149 -16.81 16.69 -9.37
CA ALA A 149 -17.21 15.89 -10.52
C ALA A 149 -17.18 14.38 -10.25
N LYS A 150 -16.16 13.88 -9.54
CA LYS A 150 -16.08 12.44 -9.17
C LYS A 150 -17.14 12.05 -8.15
N ARG A 151 -17.42 12.92 -7.17
CA ARG A 151 -18.50 12.70 -6.20
C ARG A 151 -19.87 12.65 -6.88
N GLU A 152 -20.12 13.57 -7.81
CA GLU A 152 -21.37 13.60 -8.58
C GLU A 152 -21.53 12.32 -9.42
N ALA A 153 -20.46 11.88 -10.09
CA ALA A 153 -20.48 10.62 -10.85
C ALA A 153 -20.81 9.41 -9.96
N LEU A 154 -20.15 9.28 -8.79
CA LEU A 154 -20.43 8.20 -7.84
C LEU A 154 -21.85 8.25 -7.29
N LEU A 155 -22.37 9.44 -6.97
CA LEU A 155 -23.75 9.59 -6.49
C LEU A 155 -24.76 9.22 -7.57
N LYS A 156 -24.54 9.63 -8.83
CA LYS A 156 -25.40 9.24 -9.96
C LYS A 156 -25.38 7.73 -10.19
N GLU A 157 -24.21 7.12 -10.13
CA GLU A 157 -24.06 5.67 -10.23
C GLU A 157 -24.78 4.95 -9.10
N HIS A 158 -24.58 5.36 -7.85
CA HIS A 158 -25.30 4.78 -6.71
C HIS A 158 -26.81 4.97 -6.81
N ALA A 159 -27.29 6.14 -7.22
CA ALA A 159 -28.71 6.39 -7.41
C ALA A 159 -29.29 5.50 -8.51
N ARG A 160 -28.57 5.32 -9.62
CA ARG A 160 -28.95 4.42 -10.71
C ARG A 160 -29.01 2.97 -10.24
N ASN A 161 -27.99 2.51 -9.51
CA ASN A 161 -27.92 1.13 -9.03
C ASN A 161 -29.02 0.87 -7.99
N TYR A 162 -29.31 1.85 -7.11
CA TYR A 162 -30.40 1.78 -6.16
C TYR A 162 -31.77 1.70 -6.87
N PHE A 163 -31.99 2.54 -7.88
CA PHE A 163 -33.20 2.51 -8.69
C PHE A 163 -33.37 1.14 -9.38
N HIS A 164 -32.32 0.62 -10.03
CA HIS A 164 -32.38 -0.71 -10.63
C HIS A 164 -32.63 -1.82 -9.61
N TYR A 165 -32.04 -1.75 -8.43
CA TYR A 165 -32.28 -2.73 -7.37
C TYR A 165 -33.74 -2.73 -6.90
N GLN A 166 -34.33 -1.55 -6.68
CA GLN A 166 -35.72 -1.42 -6.22
C GLN A 166 -36.75 -1.73 -7.31
N HIS A 167 -36.39 -1.55 -8.59
CA HIS A 167 -37.26 -1.80 -9.73
C HIS A 167 -36.89 -3.07 -10.51
N ALA A 168 -36.03 -3.93 -9.96
CA ALA A 168 -35.58 -5.16 -10.62
C ALA A 168 -36.73 -6.11 -10.98
N ASP A 169 -37.81 -6.10 -10.20
CA ASP A 169 -38.98 -6.96 -10.42
C ASP A 169 -40.04 -6.34 -11.36
N VAL A 170 -39.91 -5.06 -11.70
CA VAL A 170 -40.88 -4.33 -12.55
C VAL A 170 -40.56 -4.51 -14.04
N ASP A 171 -39.34 -4.92 -14.39
CA ASP A 171 -38.91 -5.20 -15.76
C ASP A 171 -39.25 -6.64 -16.22
N SER A 172 -39.99 -7.43 -15.42
CA SER A 172 -40.32 -8.82 -15.75
C SER A 172 -41.46 -9.00 -16.77
N ASP A 173 -42.22 -7.94 -17.12
CA ASP A 173 -43.44 -8.08 -17.94
C ASP A 173 -43.36 -7.47 -19.36
N ASN A 174 -42.19 -7.01 -19.82
CA ASN A 174 -42.00 -6.57 -21.21
C ASN A 174 -41.04 -7.49 -21.96
N GLU A 175 -41.59 -8.43 -22.74
CA GLU A 175 -40.86 -9.43 -23.54
C GLU A 175 -39.96 -8.87 -24.68
N ASP A 176 -39.82 -7.54 -24.83
CA ASP A 176 -39.21 -6.96 -26.04
C ASP A 176 -37.97 -6.06 -25.80
N THR A 177 -37.31 -6.16 -24.65
CA THR A 177 -36.00 -5.51 -24.44
C THR A 177 -34.88 -6.53 -24.26
N PRO A 178 -33.75 -6.41 -25.00
CA PRO A 178 -32.65 -7.35 -24.85
C PRO A 178 -32.09 -7.23 -23.43
N ARG A 179 -32.25 -8.31 -22.65
CA ARG A 179 -31.69 -8.46 -21.30
C ARG A 179 -30.24 -8.02 -21.33
N ARG A 180 -29.94 -6.84 -20.80
CA ARG A 180 -28.55 -6.44 -20.55
C ARG A 180 -28.00 -7.46 -19.56
N LYS A 181 -26.96 -8.19 -19.98
CA LYS A 181 -26.26 -9.13 -19.10
C LYS A 181 -25.96 -8.41 -17.78
N PRO A 182 -26.35 -8.97 -16.62
CA PRO A 182 -25.92 -8.43 -15.35
C PRO A 182 -24.40 -8.34 -15.38
N ASP A 183 -23.85 -7.22 -14.90
CA ASP A 183 -22.41 -7.05 -14.82
C ASP A 183 -21.88 -8.15 -13.90
N ASN A 184 -20.88 -8.93 -14.33
CA ASN A 184 -20.39 -10.10 -13.57
C ASN A 184 -19.94 -9.73 -12.14
N HIS A 185 -19.66 -8.46 -11.89
CA HIS A 185 -19.35 -7.91 -10.58
C HIS A 185 -20.54 -7.97 -9.60
N ASP A 186 -21.76 -7.71 -10.08
CA ASP A 186 -23.00 -7.76 -9.27
C ASP A 186 -23.37 -9.20 -8.91
N GLU A 187 -23.13 -10.17 -9.80
CA GLU A 187 -23.34 -11.58 -9.47
C GLU A 187 -22.35 -12.08 -8.41
N MET A 188 -21.10 -11.63 -8.46
CA MET A 188 -20.09 -12.00 -7.47
C MET A 188 -20.40 -11.37 -6.10
N GLU A 189 -20.81 -10.10 -6.04
CA GLU A 189 -21.25 -9.46 -4.80
C GLU A 189 -22.53 -10.06 -4.22
N ARG A 190 -23.50 -10.45 -5.06
CA ARG A 190 -24.71 -11.17 -4.60
C ARG A 190 -24.35 -12.51 -3.99
N ARG A 191 -23.48 -13.30 -4.64
CA ARG A 191 -23.00 -14.59 -4.09
C ARG A 191 -22.27 -14.43 -2.76
N LEU A 192 -21.51 -13.33 -2.59
CA LEU A 192 -20.84 -12.99 -1.33
C LEU A 192 -21.80 -12.53 -0.22
N LYS A 193 -22.94 -11.92 -0.58
CA LYS A 193 -24.00 -11.54 0.38
C LYS A 193 -24.83 -12.75 0.81
N ASP A 194 -25.19 -13.64 -0.11
CA ASP A 194 -25.90 -14.89 0.22
C ASP A 194 -25.07 -15.78 1.16
N THR A 195 -23.74 -15.82 0.99
CA THR A 195 -22.87 -16.57 1.93
C THR A 195 -22.74 -15.91 3.30
N ALA A 196 -22.99 -14.61 3.42
CA ALA A 196 -22.91 -13.93 4.71
C ALA A 196 -24.20 -14.09 5.54
N GLU A 197 -25.38 -14.17 4.90
CA GLU A 197 -26.65 -14.40 5.61
C GLU A 197 -26.73 -15.83 6.21
N ASP A 198 -26.17 -16.83 5.53
CA ASP A 198 -26.12 -18.22 6.03
C ASP A 198 -25.21 -18.42 7.27
N VAL A 199 -24.27 -17.51 7.51
CA VAL A 199 -23.32 -17.62 8.65
C VAL A 199 -23.93 -17.11 9.96
N PHE A 200 -25.01 -16.32 9.93
CA PHE A 200 -25.64 -15.76 11.12
C PHE A 200 -26.96 -16.44 11.51
N LEU A 201 -27.37 -17.49 10.79
CA LEU A 201 -28.60 -18.26 11.05
C LEU A 201 -28.36 -19.74 11.39
N THR A 202 -27.12 -20.12 11.71
CA THR A 202 -26.78 -21.41 12.35
C THR A 202 -26.14 -21.21 13.72
#